data_AF-A0A2G5VAC3-F1
#
_entry.id   AF-A0A2G5VAC3-F1
#
_cell.length_a   1.000
_cell.length_b   1.000
_cell.length_c   1.000
_cell.angle_alpha   90.00
_cell.angle_beta   90.00
_cell.angle_gamma   90.00
#
_symmetry.space_group_name_H-M   'P 1'
#
loop_
_entity.id
_entity.type
_entity.pdbx_description
1 polymer ?
#
loop_
_entity_poly.entity_id
_entity_poly.type
_entity_poly.pdbx_seq_one_letter_code
_entity_poly.pdbx_strand_id
1 'polypeptide(L)'
;MNTLFLVLLLSITISTVYSTINSEKALMPEIHEADNQANFFAEMFNGLHAPQNAKKSRSRRLSCGFKILQKIAGYCGELTSETGVDIASICCRSGCSEDFIKRSVCPEML
;
A
#
# COMPACT_ATOMS: atom_id res chain seq x y z
N MET A 1 -27.32 -27.22 -57.91
CA MET A 1 -26.71 -28.07 -56.85
C MET A 1 -25.89 -27.28 -55.81
N ASN A 2 -25.33 -26.10 -56.11
CA ASN A 2 -24.50 -25.34 -55.14
C ASN A 2 -25.26 -24.64 -54.01
N THR A 3 -26.48 -24.15 -54.23
CA THR A 3 -27.22 -23.38 -53.20
C THR A 3 -27.68 -24.24 -52.03
N LEU A 4 -28.10 -25.48 -52.31
CA LEU A 4 -28.48 -26.47 -51.29
C LEU A 4 -27.30 -26.84 -50.38
N PHE A 5 -26.10 -27.01 -50.96
CA PHE A 5 -24.88 -27.29 -50.19
C PHE A 5 -24.48 -26.12 -49.29
N LEU A 6 -24.61 -24.88 -49.76
CA LEU A 6 -24.30 -23.69 -48.96
C LEU A 6 -25.23 -23.54 -47.75
N VAL A 7 -26.53 -23.79 -47.93
CA VAL A 7 -27.51 -23.74 -46.83
C VAL A 7 -27.23 -24.82 -45.78
N LEU A 8 -26.80 -26.01 -46.23
CA LEU A 8 -26.44 -27.12 -45.35
C LEU A 8 -25.17 -26.84 -44.53
N LEU A 9 -24.17 -26.21 -45.14
CA LEU A 9 -22.95 -25.80 -44.42
C LEU A 9 -23.25 -24.72 -43.37
N LEU A 10 -24.10 -23.74 -43.71
CA LEU A 10 -24.48 -22.68 -42.79
C LEU A 10 -25.25 -23.23 -41.57
N SER A 11 -26.19 -24.15 -41.76
CA SER A 11 -26.95 -24.71 -40.64
C SER A 11 -26.06 -25.52 -39.67
N ILE A 12 -25.10 -26.29 -40.19
CA ILE A 12 -24.15 -27.05 -39.35
C ILE A 12 -23.25 -26.11 -38.53
N THR A 13 -22.78 -25.00 -39.12
CA THR A 13 -21.96 -24.02 -38.39
C THR A 13 -22.75 -23.31 -37.29
N ILE A 14 -24.03 -23.01 -37.51
CA ILE A 14 -24.88 -22.35 -36.50
C ILE A 14 -25.14 -23.31 -35.32
N SER A 15 -25.43 -24.58 -35.58
CA SER A 15 -25.67 -25.57 -34.52
C SER A 15 -24.44 -25.82 -33.65
N THR A 16 -23.25 -25.90 -34.24
CA THR A 16 -22.00 -26.13 -33.50
C THR A 16 -21.63 -24.94 -32.60
N VAL A 17 -21.80 -23.71 -33.07
CA VAL A 17 -21.58 -22.48 -32.27
C VAL A 17 -22.62 -22.35 -31.14
N TYR A 18 -23.88 -22.71 -31.39
CA TYR A 18 -24.92 -22.67 -30.34
C TYR A 18 -24.64 -23.70 -29.22
N SER A 19 -24.16 -24.89 -29.58
CA SER A 19 -23.76 -25.91 -28.62
C SER A 19 -22.55 -25.49 -27.77
N THR A 20 -21.55 -24.81 -28.34
CA THR A 20 -20.39 -24.32 -27.56
C THR A 20 -20.78 -23.22 -26.57
N ILE A 21 -21.66 -22.29 -26.96
CA ILE A 21 -22.13 -21.20 -26.09
C ILE A 21 -22.97 -21.75 -24.92
N ASN A 22 -23.84 -22.72 -25.17
CA ASN A 22 -24.61 -23.37 -24.10
C ASN A 22 -23.74 -24.23 -23.19
N SER A 23 -22.67 -24.83 -23.71
CA SER A 23 -21.69 -25.58 -22.90
C SER A 23 -20.90 -24.65 -21.97
N GLU A 24 -20.64 -23.39 -22.36
CA GLU A 24 -19.94 -22.41 -21.54
C GLU A 24 -20.82 -21.90 -20.38
N LYS A 25 -22.14 -21.77 -20.60
CA LYS A 25 -23.09 -21.43 -19.51
C LYS A 25 -23.26 -22.52 -18.46
N ALA A 26 -22.95 -23.77 -18.79
CA ALA A 26 -23.00 -24.90 -17.85
C ALA A 26 -21.67 -25.12 -17.09
N LEU A 27 -20.61 -24.39 -17.46
CA LEU A 27 -19.28 -24.48 -16.86
C LEU A 27 -18.91 -23.20 -16.09
N MET A 28 -19.85 -22.63 -15.33
CA MET A 28 -19.49 -21.80 -14.18
C MET A 28 -19.73 -22.62 -12.91
N PRO A 29 -18.67 -23.11 -12.26
CA PRO A 29 -18.77 -23.58 -10.89
C PRO A 29 -19.01 -22.37 -9.98
N GLU A 30 -20.05 -22.49 -9.16
CA GLU A 30 -20.25 -21.83 -7.85
C GLU A 30 -19.90 -20.34 -7.69
N ILE A 31 -20.92 -19.50 -7.86
CA ILE A 31 -20.98 -18.14 -7.26
C ILE A 31 -21.12 -18.22 -5.71
N HIS A 32 -21.23 -19.41 -5.12
CA HIS A 32 -21.40 -19.59 -3.68
C HIS A 32 -20.12 -19.36 -2.84
N GLU A 33 -18.92 -19.54 -3.40
CA GLU A 33 -17.66 -19.36 -2.65
C GLU A 33 -17.20 -17.90 -2.55
N ALA A 34 -17.43 -17.10 -3.60
CA ALA A 34 -17.04 -15.69 -3.63
C ALA A 34 -17.84 -14.83 -2.64
N ASP A 35 -19.14 -15.14 -2.47
CA ASP A 35 -20.01 -14.46 -1.51
C ASP A 35 -19.58 -14.74 -0.05
N ASN A 36 -19.15 -15.97 0.24
CA ASN A 36 -18.66 -16.33 1.57
C ASN A 36 -17.39 -15.57 1.95
N GLN A 37 -16.49 -15.37 0.99
CA GLN A 37 -15.27 -14.60 1.22
C GLN A 37 -15.57 -13.12 1.45
N ALA A 38 -16.46 -12.52 0.66
CA ALA A 38 -16.87 -11.12 0.83
C ALA A 38 -17.55 -10.89 2.20
N ASN A 39 -18.41 -11.82 2.63
CA ASN A 39 -19.07 -11.76 3.93
C ASN A 39 -18.09 -11.91 5.09
N PHE A 40 -17.07 -12.78 4.96
CA PHE A 40 -16.03 -12.92 5.98
C PHE A 40 -15.24 -11.63 6.20
N PHE A 41 -14.84 -10.95 5.12
CA PHE A 41 -14.18 -9.65 5.23
C PHE A 41 -15.12 -8.59 5.82
N ALA A 42 -16.38 -8.55 5.38
CA ALA A 42 -17.36 -7.61 5.92
C ALA A 42 -17.58 -7.77 7.43
N GLU A 43 -17.65 -9.01 7.93
CA GLU A 43 -17.77 -9.29 9.37
C GLU A 43 -16.51 -8.87 10.14
N MET A 44 -15.31 -9.15 9.60
CA MET A 44 -14.04 -8.71 10.19
C MET A 44 -13.94 -7.17 10.27
N PHE A 45 -14.47 -6.44 9.27
CA PHE A 45 -14.44 -4.98 9.24
C PHE A 45 -15.58 -4.31 10.04
N ASN A 46 -16.72 -4.97 10.24
CA ASN A 46 -17.82 -4.44 11.06
C ASN A 46 -17.39 -4.17 12.51
N GLY A 47 -16.48 -4.98 13.06
CA GLY A 47 -15.87 -4.73 14.38
C GLY A 47 -14.84 -3.59 14.40
N LEU A 48 -14.39 -3.14 13.23
CA LEU A 48 -13.39 -2.07 13.05
C LEU A 48 -14.02 -0.72 12.69
N HIS A 49 -15.36 -0.60 12.69
CA HIS A 49 -16.03 0.69 12.65
C HIS A 49 -15.68 1.48 13.92
N ALA A 50 -14.53 2.15 13.86
CA ALA A 50 -14.11 3.12 14.84
C ALA A 50 -15.25 4.13 15.00
N PRO A 51 -15.61 4.50 16.25
CA PRO A 51 -16.68 5.46 16.47
C PRO A 51 -16.37 6.71 15.63
N GLN A 52 -17.37 7.26 14.94
CA GLN A 52 -17.20 8.46 14.10
C GLN A 52 -16.64 9.67 14.90
N ASN A 53 -16.65 9.57 16.23
CA ASN A 53 -16.11 10.52 17.20
C ASN A 53 -14.84 10.02 17.91
N ALA A 54 -14.17 8.98 17.41
CA ALA A 54 -12.84 8.62 17.86
C ALA A 54 -11.94 9.81 17.55
N LYS A 55 -11.69 10.67 18.55
CA LYS A 55 -10.65 11.70 18.47
C LYS A 55 -9.43 10.97 17.95
N LYS A 56 -9.05 11.27 16.70
CA LYS A 56 -7.82 10.78 16.09
C LYS A 56 -6.75 11.17 17.08
N SER A 57 -6.32 10.23 17.92
CA SER A 57 -5.25 10.47 18.87
C SER A 57 -4.00 10.51 18.01
N ARG A 58 -3.82 11.65 17.35
CA ARG A 58 -2.55 12.07 16.82
C ARG A 58 -1.79 12.45 18.08
N SER A 59 -1.39 11.42 18.83
CA SER A 59 -0.29 11.53 19.77
C SER A 59 0.78 12.18 18.92
N ARG A 60 1.03 13.47 19.18
CA ARG A 60 2.21 14.15 18.69
C ARG A 60 3.34 13.38 19.33
N ARG A 61 3.70 12.22 18.76
CA ARG A 61 4.98 11.57 18.99
C ARG A 61 5.94 12.71 18.73
N LEU A 62 6.46 13.28 19.81
CA LEU A 62 7.45 14.33 19.78
C LEU A 62 8.56 13.75 18.93
N SER A 63 8.57 14.10 17.65
CA SER A 63 9.49 13.52 16.70
C SER A 63 10.85 14.04 17.09
N CYS A 64 11.70 13.15 17.58
CA CYS A 64 13.08 13.49 17.88
C CYS A 64 13.75 14.23 16.75
N GLY A 65 13.44 13.85 15.51
CA GLY A 65 13.96 14.48 14.30
C GLY A 65 13.90 15.99 14.37
N PHE A 66 12.73 16.57 14.68
CA PHE A 66 12.60 18.03 14.69
C PHE A 66 13.41 18.69 15.82
N LYS A 67 13.37 18.14 17.04
CA LYS A 67 14.14 18.66 18.18
C LYS A 67 15.65 18.54 17.97
N ILE A 68 16.09 17.45 17.34
CA ILE A 68 17.49 17.20 17.04
C ILE A 68 17.96 18.15 15.95
N LEU A 69 17.21 18.30 14.85
CA LEU A 69 17.53 19.26 13.79
C LEU A 69 17.69 20.69 14.33
N GLN A 70 16.79 21.12 15.22
CA GLN A 70 16.89 22.43 15.87
C GLN A 70 18.18 22.58 16.70
N LYS A 71 18.59 21.54 17.43
CA LYS A 71 19.86 21.54 18.17
C LYS A 71 21.06 21.60 17.24
N ILE A 72 21.08 20.79 16.19
CA ILE A 72 22.18 20.75 15.23
C ILE A 72 22.31 22.11 14.54
N ALA A 73 21.21 22.74 14.13
CA ALA A 73 21.24 24.08 13.55
C ALA A 73 21.83 25.13 14.50
N GLY A 74 21.65 24.98 15.81
CA GLY A 74 22.29 25.84 16.82
C GLY A 74 23.81 25.64 16.94
N TYR A 75 24.32 24.46 16.61
CA TYR A 75 25.75 24.15 16.69
C TYR A 75 26.51 24.38 15.39
N CYS A 76 25.89 24.00 14.27
CA CYS A 76 26.53 23.94 12.95
C CYS A 76 26.02 25.04 11.99
N GLY A 77 25.00 25.81 12.37
CA GLY A 77 24.37 26.80 11.49
C GLY A 77 23.48 26.14 10.42
N GLU A 78 23.59 26.60 9.17
CA GLU A 78 22.84 26.02 8.06
C GLU A 78 23.35 24.60 7.75
N LEU A 79 22.45 23.62 7.84
CA LEU A 79 22.78 22.22 7.65
C LEU A 79 23.09 21.97 6.17
N THR A 80 24.37 21.87 5.83
CA THR A 80 24.80 21.38 4.52
C THR A 80 24.61 19.86 4.49
N SER A 81 23.86 19.41 3.48
CA SER A 81 23.28 18.07 3.42
C SER A 81 24.32 16.95 3.31
N GLU A 82 23.98 15.81 3.92
CA GLU A 82 24.58 14.46 3.79
C GLU A 82 25.94 14.19 4.46
N THR A 83 25.97 14.15 5.80
CA THR A 83 27.05 13.47 6.53
C THR A 83 26.91 11.94 6.56
N GLY A 84 25.83 11.38 5.97
CA GLY A 84 25.54 9.94 5.97
C GLY A 84 25.15 9.35 7.33
N VAL A 85 25.13 10.16 8.38
CA VAL A 85 24.81 9.74 9.76
C VAL A 85 23.38 10.12 10.11
N ASP A 86 22.54 9.12 10.39
CA ASP A 86 21.20 9.35 10.94
C ASP A 86 21.27 9.69 12.44
N ILE A 87 21.59 10.96 12.73
CA ILE A 87 21.66 11.51 14.09
C ILE A 87 20.34 11.33 14.81
N ALA A 88 19.20 11.37 14.10
CA ALA A 88 17.90 11.22 14.74
C ALA A 88 17.75 9.80 15.31
N SER A 89 18.13 8.76 14.57
CA SER A 89 18.10 7.38 15.07
C SER A 89 19.04 7.15 16.26
N ILE A 90 20.21 7.79 16.26
CA ILE A 90 21.22 7.61 17.33
C ILE A 90 20.84 8.38 18.59
N CYS A 91 20.50 9.67 18.45
CA CYS A 91 20.37 10.59 19.57
C CYS A 91 18.94 10.70 20.12
N CYS A 92 17.95 10.05 19.49
CA CYS A 92 16.57 10.21 19.92
C CYS A 92 16.27 9.67 21.32
N ARG A 93 16.88 8.55 21.71
CA ARG A 93 16.50 7.84 22.94
C ARG A 93 17.14 8.43 24.20
N SER A 94 18.43 8.74 24.14
CA SER A 94 19.23 9.21 25.28
C SER A 94 19.77 10.64 25.12
N GLY A 95 19.58 11.26 23.95
CA GLY A 95 20.31 12.47 23.58
C GLY A 95 21.78 12.17 23.24
N CYS A 96 22.44 13.14 22.63
CA CYS A 96 23.87 13.12 22.34
C CYS A 96 24.54 14.37 22.92
N SER A 97 25.84 14.26 23.18
CA SER A 97 26.67 15.41 23.54
C SER A 97 26.88 16.34 22.35
N GLU A 98 27.18 17.60 22.65
CA GLU A 98 27.50 18.60 21.64
C GLU A 98 28.72 18.19 20.78
N ASP A 99 29.78 17.68 21.41
CA ASP A 99 31.00 17.25 20.70
C ASP A 99 30.75 16.10 19.72
N PHE A 100 29.80 15.21 20.05
CA PHE A 100 29.40 14.14 19.13
C PHE A 100 28.64 14.71 17.94
N ILE A 101 27.72 15.65 18.19
CA ILE A 101 26.92 16.29 17.13
C ILE A 101 27.83 17.08 16.19
N LYS A 102 28.76 17.88 16.72
CA LYS A 102 29.71 18.66 15.91
C LYS A 102 30.58 17.76 15.04
N ARG A 103 31.21 16.72 15.61
CA ARG A 103 32.04 15.78 14.84
C ARG A 103 31.26 15.01 13.77
N SER A 104 30.00 14.69 14.02
CA SER A 104 29.19 13.86 13.12
C SER A 104 28.46 14.66 12.04
N VAL A 105 28.21 15.96 12.26
CA VAL A 105 27.40 16.78 11.35
C VAL A 105 28.17 17.95 10.74
N CYS A 106 29.11 18.54 11.47
CA CYS A 106 29.93 19.65 10.99
C CYS A 106 31.40 19.51 11.43
N PRO A 107 32.12 18.46 10.96
CA PRO A 107 33.51 18.24 11.33
C PRO A 107 34.46 19.36 10.87
N GLU A 108 34.10 20.11 9.82
CA GLU A 108 34.90 21.22 9.27
C GLU A 108 34.91 22.48 10.17
N MET A 109 34.10 22.52 11.25
CA MET A 109 34.08 23.63 12.21
C MET A 109 34.92 23.37 13.48
N LEU A 110 35.68 22.27 13.53
CA LEU A 110 36.51 21.85 14.66
C LEU A 110 38.00 22.14 14.46
#